data_AF-A0A4V1SA37-F1
#
_entry.id   AF-A0A4V1SA37-F1
#
_cell.length_a   1.000
_cell.length_b   1.000
_cell.length_c   1.000
_cell.angle_alpha   90.00
_cell.angle_beta   90.00
_cell.angle_gamma   90.00
#
_symmetry.space_group_name_H-M   'P 1'
#
loop_
_entity.id
_entity.type
_entity.pdbx_description
1 polymer ?
#
loop_
_entity_poly.entity_id
_entity_poly.type
_entity_poly.pdbx_seq_one_letter_code
_entity_poly.pdbx_strand_id
1 'polypeptide(L)'
;MLKSPKENNNLLEFCRIANSIGATPKMLIRYIRESYFGANDDYARITFDRRISYRPTRLWDLPGEEVASFKYWRPMDTQTGLRRPYAGYIFELKAMRDTPTWMMDLVRRFNLASTGFCKYALAWRMETLFRGFTYADGSENTTLTPNWI
;
A
#
# COMPACT_ATOMS: atom_id res chain seq x y z
N MET A 1 22.95 -17.12 5.70
CA MET A 1 23.71 -16.09 4.95
C MET A 1 23.00 -15.89 3.62
N LEU A 2 22.73 -14.65 3.18
CA LEU A 2 22.04 -14.41 1.91
C LEU A 2 22.97 -14.76 0.73
N LYS A 3 22.37 -14.96 -0.45
CA LYS A 3 23.01 -15.58 -1.62
C LYS A 3 24.13 -14.72 -2.20
N SER A 4 24.16 -13.42 -1.95
CA SER A 4 25.23 -12.51 -2.41
C SER A 4 25.78 -11.57 -1.31
N PRO A 5 27.04 -11.14 -1.41
CA PRO A 5 27.60 -10.12 -0.52
C PRO A 5 26.81 -8.81 -0.51
N LYS A 6 26.27 -8.39 -1.66
CA LYS A 6 25.43 -7.19 -1.78
C LYS A 6 24.14 -7.31 -0.98
N GLU A 7 23.47 -8.45 -1.05
CA GLU A 7 22.26 -8.71 -0.25
C GLU A 7 22.57 -8.71 1.26
N ASN A 8 23.70 -9.28 1.67
CA ASN A 8 24.13 -9.21 3.07
C ASN A 8 24.36 -7.76 3.53
N ASN A 9 25.04 -6.94 2.71
CA ASN A 9 25.26 -5.52 3.04
C ASN A 9 23.93 -4.75 3.13
N ASN A 10 22.98 -5.00 2.21
CA ASN A 10 21.65 -4.40 2.27
C ASN A 10 20.88 -4.81 3.53
N LEU A 11 20.99 -6.07 3.95
CA LEU A 11 20.36 -6.55 5.17
C LEU A 11 20.98 -5.89 6.41
N LEU A 12 22.32 -5.79 6.47
CA LEU A 12 23.01 -5.11 7.57
C LEU A 12 22.61 -3.64 7.67
N GLU A 13 22.52 -2.95 6.53
CA GLU A 13 22.08 -1.56 6.49
C GLU A 13 20.62 -1.39 6.92
N PHE A 14 19.74 -2.29 6.47
CA PHE A 14 18.35 -2.33 6.93
C PHE A 14 18.27 -2.51 8.45
N CYS A 15 19.00 -3.49 9.01
CA CYS A 15 19.04 -3.73 10.46
C CYS A 15 19.59 -2.52 11.21
N ARG A 16 20.64 -1.87 10.69
CA ARG A 16 21.23 -0.67 11.28
C ARG A 16 20.20 0.46 11.38
N ILE A 17 19.52 0.77 10.28
CA ILE A 17 18.50 1.84 10.23
C ILE A 17 17.30 1.49 11.12
N ALA A 18 16.79 0.25 11.02
CA ALA A 18 15.67 -0.20 11.82
C ALA A 18 15.97 -0.07 13.32
N ASN A 19 17.15 -0.51 13.75
CA ASN A 19 17.57 -0.40 15.15
C ASN A 19 17.79 1.05 15.57
N SER A 20 18.38 1.90 14.71
CA SER A 20 18.69 3.30 15.07
C SER A 20 17.44 4.14 15.32
N ILE A 21 16.31 3.79 14.69
CA ILE A 21 15.03 4.48 14.88
C ILE A 21 14.05 3.72 15.78
N GLY A 22 14.46 2.58 16.35
CA GLY A 22 13.58 1.71 17.15
C GLY A 22 12.37 1.19 16.34
N ALA A 23 12.57 0.92 15.05
CA ALA A 23 11.51 0.44 14.17
C ALA A 23 10.95 -0.90 14.68
N THR A 24 9.63 -0.97 14.77
CA THR A 24 8.90 -2.19 15.14
C THR A 24 7.77 -2.42 14.14
N PRO A 25 7.31 -3.67 13.95
CA PRO A 25 6.19 -3.97 13.09
C PRO A 25 4.96 -3.21 13.60
N LYS A 26 4.24 -2.58 12.67
CA LYS A 26 2.98 -1.87 12.98
C LYS A 26 1.80 -2.45 12.24
N MET A 27 2.01 -2.88 10.99
CA MET A 27 0.94 -3.38 10.15
C MET A 27 1.48 -4.35 9.10
N LEU A 28 0.58 -5.24 8.68
CA LEU A 28 0.71 -6.05 7.49
C LEU A 28 -0.26 -5.52 6.45
N ILE A 29 0.15 -5.59 5.19
CA ILE A 29 -0.66 -5.18 4.04
C ILE A 29 -0.74 -6.35 3.08
N ARG A 30 -1.95 -6.65 2.62
CA ARG A 30 -2.19 -7.66 1.59
C ARG A 30 -3.09 -7.11 0.49
N TYR A 31 -2.95 -7.67 -0.70
CA TYR A 31 -3.74 -7.33 -1.86
C TYR A 31 -3.62 -8.45 -2.91
N ILE A 32 -4.58 -8.52 -3.82
CA ILE A 32 -4.49 -9.33 -5.04
C ILE A 32 -4.01 -8.43 -6.16
N ARG A 33 -2.87 -8.77 -6.75
CA ARG A 33 -2.29 -8.03 -7.88
C ARG A 33 -2.47 -8.80 -9.18
N GLU A 34 -3.06 -8.14 -10.16
CA GLU A 34 -2.98 -8.53 -11.56
C GLU A 34 -1.94 -7.63 -12.24
N SER A 35 -0.95 -8.24 -12.91
CA SER A 35 0.13 -7.53 -13.58
C SER A 35 0.17 -7.89 -15.05
N TYR A 36 0.23 -6.87 -15.91
CA TYR A 36 0.42 -7.02 -17.35
C TYR A 36 1.72 -6.33 -17.76
N PHE A 37 2.51 -7.02 -18.56
CA PHE A 37 3.74 -6.53 -19.17
C PHE A 37 3.80 -7.02 -20.61
N GLY A 38 4.48 -6.28 -21.49
CA GLY A 38 4.63 -6.69 -22.88
C GLY A 38 5.44 -7.99 -22.96
N ALA A 39 4.95 -8.95 -23.75
CA ALA A 39 5.63 -10.24 -23.91
C ALA A 39 7.05 -10.09 -24.50
N ASN A 40 7.26 -9.09 -25.36
CA ASN A 40 8.50 -8.86 -26.10
C ASN A 40 9.10 -7.47 -25.87
N ASP A 41 8.45 -6.61 -25.09
CA ASP A 41 8.90 -5.23 -24.87
C ASP A 41 8.52 -4.75 -23.47
N ASP A 42 9.50 -4.21 -22.77
CA ASP A 42 9.42 -3.70 -21.40
C ASP A 42 8.96 -2.24 -21.33
N TYR A 43 8.61 -1.62 -22.46
CA TYR A 43 8.25 -0.20 -22.53
C TYR A 43 7.10 0.23 -21.59
N ALA A 44 6.21 -0.71 -21.25
CA ALA A 44 4.97 -0.46 -20.52
C ALA A 44 4.64 -1.59 -19.52
N ARG A 45 4.18 -1.20 -18.33
CA ARG A 45 3.64 -2.11 -17.30
C ARG A 45 2.35 -1.56 -16.74
N ILE A 46 1.41 -2.46 -16.51
CA ILE A 46 0.10 -2.17 -15.95
C ILE A 46 -0.12 -3.07 -14.75
N THR A 47 -0.61 -2.52 -13.64
CA THR A 47 -1.05 -3.35 -12.52
C THR A 47 -2.41 -2.91 -11.98
N PHE A 48 -3.17 -3.89 -11.50
CA PHE A 48 -4.39 -3.69 -10.74
C PHE A 48 -4.22 -4.31 -9.36
N ASP A 49 -4.25 -3.48 -8.32
CA ASP A 49 -4.32 -3.96 -6.95
C ASP A 49 -5.76 -3.91 -6.46
N ARG A 50 -6.26 -5.08 -6.03
CA ARG A 50 -7.65 -5.28 -5.59
C ARG A 50 -7.68 -5.97 -4.23
N ARG A 51 -8.81 -5.86 -3.53
CA ARG A 51 -9.04 -6.46 -2.20
C ARG A 51 -7.94 -6.03 -1.23
N ILE A 52 -7.58 -4.76 -1.30
CA ILE A 52 -6.49 -4.19 -0.53
C ILE A 52 -6.95 -4.14 0.92
N SER A 53 -6.19 -4.78 1.79
CA SER A 53 -6.54 -4.87 3.21
C SER A 53 -5.29 -4.84 4.09
N TYR A 54 -5.51 -4.49 5.35
CA TYR A 54 -4.44 -4.37 6.34
C TYR A 54 -4.80 -5.08 7.64
N ARG A 55 -3.78 -5.36 8.44
CA ARG A 55 -3.91 -5.92 9.79
C ARG A 55 -2.84 -5.30 10.69
N PRO A 56 -3.19 -4.69 11.83
CA PRO A 56 -2.21 -4.28 12.83
C PRO A 56 -1.43 -5.49 13.35
N THR A 57 -0.12 -5.35 13.52
CA THR A 57 0.73 -6.37 14.14
C THR A 57 1.79 -5.70 14.99
N ARG A 58 2.29 -6.42 16.00
CA ARG A 58 3.50 -6.08 16.76
C ARG A 58 4.58 -7.15 16.61
N LEU A 59 4.26 -8.24 15.90
CA LEU A 59 5.12 -9.39 15.68
C LEU A 59 5.86 -9.23 14.35
N TRP A 60 7.10 -9.70 14.33
CA TRP A 60 7.93 -9.75 13.13
C TRP A 60 7.55 -10.92 12.22
N ASP A 61 6.79 -11.89 12.73
CA ASP A 61 6.40 -13.08 12.00
C ASP A 61 5.27 -12.77 11.02
N LEU A 62 5.36 -13.38 9.84
CA LEU A 62 4.27 -13.38 8.89
C LEU A 62 3.20 -14.38 9.36
N PRO A 63 1.91 -14.01 9.31
CA PRO A 63 0.84 -14.93 9.63
C PRO A 63 0.84 -16.13 8.69
N GLY A 64 0.63 -17.33 9.25
CA GLY A 64 0.38 -18.54 8.46
C GLY A 64 -0.98 -18.50 7.73
N GLU A 65 -1.29 -19.57 6.99
CA GLU A 65 -2.54 -19.68 6.22
C GLU A 65 -3.80 -19.60 7.10
N GLU A 66 -3.71 -20.01 8.36
CA GLU A 66 -4.78 -19.92 9.36
C GLU A 66 -5.32 -18.50 9.56
N VAL A 67 -4.48 -17.49 9.28
CA VAL A 67 -4.82 -16.06 9.38
C VAL A 67 -5.15 -15.46 8.00
N ALA A 68 -5.24 -16.26 6.94
CA ALA A 68 -5.69 -15.83 5.61
C ALA A 68 -7.19 -15.48 5.59
N SER A 69 -7.96 -15.97 6.57
CA SER A 69 -9.38 -15.64 6.72
C SER A 69 -9.61 -14.13 6.77
N PHE A 70 -10.58 -13.65 6.00
CA PHE A 70 -10.93 -12.23 5.90
C PHE A 70 -11.28 -11.58 7.24
N LYS A 71 -11.64 -12.35 8.27
CA LYS A 71 -11.99 -11.82 9.60
C LYS A 71 -10.87 -11.06 10.31
N TYR A 72 -9.61 -11.35 9.99
CA TYR A 72 -8.45 -10.70 10.62
C TYR A 72 -7.91 -9.52 9.82
N TRP A 73 -8.54 -9.18 8.70
CA TRP A 73 -8.05 -8.20 7.74
C TRP A 73 -9.11 -7.15 7.47
N ARG A 74 -8.75 -5.89 7.63
CA ARG A 74 -9.63 -4.75 7.45
C ARG A 74 -9.49 -4.25 6.01
N PRO A 75 -10.57 -4.16 5.22
CA PRO A 75 -10.50 -3.62 3.87
C PRO A 75 -10.15 -2.14 3.90
N MET A 76 -9.35 -1.68 2.94
CA MET A 76 -8.98 -0.26 2.81
C MET A 76 -9.24 0.32 1.41
N ASP A 77 -9.66 -0.49 0.45
CA ASP A 77 -10.16 -0.07 -0.87
C ASP A 77 -11.65 0.33 -0.87
N THR A 78 -12.16 0.75 0.31
CA THR A 78 -13.54 1.20 0.52
C THR A 78 -13.73 2.67 0.18
N GLN A 79 -14.99 3.14 0.15
CA GLN A 79 -15.35 4.55 0.00
C GLN A 79 -14.60 5.46 0.97
N THR A 80 -14.59 5.08 2.26
CA THR A 80 -13.90 5.81 3.34
C THR A 80 -12.39 5.82 3.15
N GLY A 81 -11.81 4.66 2.78
CA GLY A 81 -10.37 4.55 2.59
C GLY A 81 -9.88 5.37 1.40
N LEU A 82 -10.54 5.24 0.26
CA LEU A 82 -10.18 5.94 -0.97
C LEU A 82 -10.66 7.41 -1.01
N ARG A 83 -11.49 7.84 -0.04
CA ARG A 83 -12.18 9.13 -0.05
C ARG A 83 -12.94 9.37 -1.37
N ARG A 84 -13.70 8.36 -1.77
CA ARG A 84 -14.50 8.37 -3.01
C ARG A 84 -15.92 7.89 -2.69
N PRO A 85 -16.93 8.28 -3.48
CA PRO A 85 -18.31 7.82 -3.29
C PRO A 85 -18.51 6.33 -3.62
N TYR A 86 -17.47 5.63 -4.08
CA TYR A 86 -17.49 4.20 -4.40
C TYR A 86 -16.17 3.54 -3.96
N ALA A 87 -16.24 2.23 -3.66
CA ALA A 87 -15.06 1.39 -3.54
C ALA A 87 -14.35 1.29 -4.89
N GLY A 88 -13.05 1.02 -4.89
CA GLY A 88 -12.27 1.09 -6.11
C GLY A 88 -11.09 0.13 -6.16
N TYR A 89 -10.35 0.20 -7.26
CA TYR A 89 -9.11 -0.52 -7.45
C TYR A 89 -7.97 0.47 -7.65
N ILE A 90 -6.77 0.08 -7.29
CA ILE A 90 -5.59 0.90 -7.56
C ILE A 90 -5.01 0.44 -8.88
N PHE A 91 -5.16 1.30 -9.87
CA PHE A 91 -4.65 1.10 -11.21
C PHE A 91 -3.34 1.87 -11.38
N GLU A 92 -2.27 1.15 -11.65
CA GLU A 92 -0.93 1.72 -11.82
C GLU A 92 -0.48 1.53 -13.27
N LEU A 93 -0.18 2.65 -13.94
CA LEU A 93 0.46 2.69 -15.25
C LEU A 93 1.92 3.09 -15.07
N LYS A 94 2.84 2.29 -15.61
CA LYS A 94 4.28 2.57 -15.60
C LYS A 94 4.80 2.54 -17.03
N ALA A 95 5.25 3.69 -17.52
CA ALA A 95 6.05 3.80 -18.74
C ALA A 95 7.53 3.81 -18.36
N MET A 96 8.35 3.05 -19.08
CA MET A 96 9.81 2.95 -18.81
C MET A 96 10.63 3.96 -19.61
N ARG A 97 10.07 4.50 -20.68
CA ARG A 97 10.64 5.56 -21.53
C ARG A 97 9.56 6.61 -21.76
N ASP A 98 9.21 6.86 -23.02
CA ASP A 98 8.10 7.72 -23.39
C ASP A 98 6.75 7.06 -23.04
N THR A 99 5.77 7.89 -22.66
CA THR A 99 4.44 7.39 -22.34
C THR A 99 3.72 7.00 -23.65
N PRO A 100 3.30 5.73 -23.80
CA PRO A 100 2.62 5.28 -25.01
C PRO A 100 1.28 5.99 -25.21
N THR A 101 0.93 6.31 -26.47
CA THR A 101 -0.33 7.00 -26.79
C THR A 101 -1.55 6.24 -26.28
N TRP A 102 -1.54 4.90 -26.38
CA TRP A 102 -2.65 4.08 -25.88
C TRP A 102 -2.84 4.17 -24.36
N MET A 103 -1.78 4.41 -23.57
CA MET A 103 -1.92 4.63 -22.12
C MET A 103 -2.62 5.97 -21.86
N MET A 104 -2.26 7.00 -22.61
CA MET A 104 -2.91 8.30 -22.53
C MET A 104 -4.39 8.21 -22.93
N ASP A 105 -4.69 7.43 -23.96
CA ASP A 105 -6.06 7.20 -24.41
C ASP A 105 -6.86 6.41 -23.37
N LEU A 106 -6.25 5.45 -22.67
CA LEU A 106 -6.88 4.74 -21.56
C LEU A 106 -7.22 5.70 -20.41
N VAL A 107 -6.28 6.55 -20.00
CA VAL A 107 -6.51 7.57 -18.96
C VAL A 107 -7.67 8.49 -19.34
N ARG A 108 -7.70 8.98 -20.59
CA ARG A 108 -8.77 9.86 -21.08
C ARG A 108 -10.12 9.15 -21.18
N ARG A 109 -10.14 7.96 -21.80
CA ARG A 109 -11.37 7.21 -22.10
C ARG A 109 -12.10 6.76 -20.83
N PHE A 110 -11.35 6.36 -19.80
CA PHE A 110 -11.91 5.97 -18.51
C PHE A 110 -11.96 7.12 -17.49
N ASN A 111 -11.61 8.34 -17.91
CA ASN A 111 -11.57 9.54 -17.08
C ASN A 111 -10.84 9.30 -15.74
N LEU A 112 -9.66 8.69 -15.82
CA LEU A 112 -8.90 8.27 -14.64
C LEU A 112 -8.26 9.49 -13.97
N ALA A 113 -8.52 9.63 -12.67
CA ALA A 113 -7.86 10.65 -11.86
C ALA A 113 -6.50 10.14 -11.36
N SER A 114 -5.42 10.84 -11.72
CA SER A 114 -4.11 10.60 -11.11
C SER A 114 -4.15 10.98 -9.63
N THR A 115 -3.67 10.09 -8.77
CA THR A 115 -3.65 10.31 -7.32
C THR A 115 -2.46 9.61 -6.69
N GLY A 116 -1.82 10.27 -5.71
CA GLY A 116 -0.80 9.64 -4.89
C GLY A 116 -1.43 8.60 -3.98
N PHE A 117 -0.97 7.35 -4.05
CA PHE A 117 -1.51 6.26 -3.23
C PHE A 117 -0.40 5.51 -2.50
N CYS A 118 -0.31 5.71 -1.18
CA CYS A 118 0.57 4.95 -0.31
C CYS A 118 -0.24 3.96 0.52
N LYS A 119 -0.06 2.65 0.24
CA LYS A 119 -0.75 1.56 0.96
C LYS A 119 -0.55 1.63 2.47
N TYR A 120 0.67 1.90 2.92
CA TYR A 120 1.00 1.98 4.34
C TYR A 120 0.37 3.18 5.03
N ALA A 121 0.47 4.37 4.43
CA ALA A 121 -0.14 5.58 5.00
C ALA A 121 -1.67 5.45 5.09
N LEU A 122 -2.30 4.85 4.08
CA LEU A 122 -3.73 4.58 4.11
C LEU A 122 -4.10 3.60 5.22
N ALA A 123 -3.39 2.47 5.33
CA ALA A 123 -3.62 1.49 6.38
C ALA A 123 -3.49 2.12 7.78
N TRP A 124 -2.46 2.94 8.00
CA TRP A 124 -2.29 3.68 9.24
C TRP A 124 -3.48 4.59 9.53
N ARG A 125 -3.89 5.40 8.54
CA ARG A 125 -5.02 6.32 8.67
C ARG A 125 -6.33 5.58 8.95
N MET A 126 -6.57 4.45 8.30
CA MET A 126 -7.76 3.63 8.56
C MET A 126 -7.73 3.03 9.97
N GLU A 127 -6.55 2.61 10.44
CA GLU A 127 -6.38 2.09 11.80
C GLU A 127 -6.63 3.14 12.86
N THR A 128 -6.09 4.35 12.69
CA THR A 128 -6.29 5.44 13.64
C THR A 128 -7.73 5.95 13.61
N LEU A 129 -8.36 6.05 12.44
CA LEU A 129 -9.79 6.35 12.32
C LEU A 129 -10.64 5.33 13.09
N PHE A 130 -10.34 4.03 12.94
CA PHE A 130 -11.03 2.96 13.69
C PHE A 130 -10.83 3.09 15.20
N ARG A 131 -9.69 3.64 15.65
CA ARG A 131 -9.40 3.93 17.06
C ARG A 131 -10.01 5.25 17.56
N GLY A 132 -10.76 5.97 16.72
CA GLY A 132 -11.44 7.22 17.08
C GLY A 132 -10.64 8.49 16.82
N PHE A 133 -9.54 8.43 16.07
CA PHE A 133 -8.83 9.64 15.66
C PHE A 133 -9.66 10.42 14.65
N THR A 134 -9.58 11.75 14.72
CA THR A 134 -10.23 12.66 13.77
C THR A 134 -9.20 13.29 12.85
N TYR A 135 -9.62 13.57 11.62
CA TYR A 135 -8.76 14.15 10.60
C TYR A 135 -9.49 15.29 9.89
N ALA A 136 -8.79 16.38 9.61
CA ALA A 136 -9.26 17.42 8.71
C ALA A 136 -9.36 16.91 7.26
N ASP A 137 -10.01 17.68 6.40
CA ASP A 137 -10.10 17.38 4.96
C ASP A 137 -8.71 17.28 4.31
N GLY A 138 -7.74 18.10 4.78
CA GLY A 138 -6.33 18.02 4.41
C GLY A 138 -5.59 16.74 4.84
N SER A 139 -6.26 15.82 5.56
CA SER A 139 -5.68 14.62 6.18
C SER A 139 -4.77 14.88 7.39
N GLU A 140 -4.80 16.08 7.94
CA GLU A 140 -4.11 16.41 9.19
C GLU A 140 -4.85 15.78 10.38
N ASN A 141 -4.12 15.19 11.32
CA ASN A 141 -4.72 14.65 12.54
C ASN A 141 -5.16 15.79 13.46
N THR A 142 -6.45 15.86 13.78
CA THR A 142 -7.07 16.92 14.60
C THR A 142 -7.51 16.41 15.98
N THR A 143 -7.03 15.25 16.39
CA THR A 143 -7.43 14.63 17.67
C THR A 143 -6.82 15.39 18.84
N LEU A 144 -7.68 16.00 19.68
CA LEU A 144 -7.27 16.83 20.83
C LEU A 144 -6.47 16.06 21.89
N THR A 145 -6.82 14.80 22.13
CA THR A 145 -6.10 13.90 23.06
C THR A 145 -6.03 12.50 22.44
N PRO A 146 -4.98 12.19 21.68
CA PRO A 146 -4.91 10.90 21.03
C PRO A 146 -4.54 9.83 22.08
N ASN A 147 -5.25 8.69 22.08
CA ASN A 147 -4.88 7.53 22.88
C ASN A 147 -3.89 6.68 22.07
N TRP A 148 -2.59 6.90 22.29
CA TRP A 148 -1.50 6.24 21.53
C TRP A 148 -1.18 4.80 21.99
N ILE A 149 -2.13 4.09 22.59
CA ILE A 149 -1.90 2.78 23.24
C ILE A 149 -1.83 1.62 22.23
#